data_AF-A0A2V5YX22-F1
#
_entry.id   AF-A0A2V5YX22-F1
#
_cell.length_a   1.000
_cell.length_b   1.000
_cell.length_c   1.000
_cell.angle_alpha   90.00
_cell.angle_beta   90.00
_cell.angle_gamma   90.00
#
_symmetry.space_group_name_H-M   'P 1'
#
loop_
_entity.id
_entity.type
_entity.pdbx_description
1 polymer ?
#
loop_
_entity_poly.entity_id
_entity_poly.type
_entity_poly.pdbx_seq_one_letter_code
_entity_poly.pdbx_strand_id
1 'polypeptide(L)' 'VVEGVRIIKKHLRKSQDNPSGKIAEREGPIHISNVKLIEREKKTEKKPAKKSKKEAEKKAA' A
#
# COMPACT_ATOMS: atom_id res chain seq x y z
N VAL A 1 6.88 -5.43 5.69
CA VAL A 1 5.74 -5.62 4.77
C VAL A 1 4.46 -5.61 5.59
N VAL A 2 3.32 -5.21 5.04
CA VAL A 2 2.04 -5.15 5.76
C VAL A 2 1.16 -6.28 5.25
N GLU A 3 0.64 -7.08 6.18
CA GLU A 3 -0.15 -8.27 5.84
C GLU A 3 -1.37 -7.92 4.98
N GLY A 4 -1.60 -8.70 3.93
CA GLY A 4 -2.74 -8.53 3.01
C GLY A 4 -2.70 -7.30 2.11
N VAL A 5 -1.64 -6.46 2.20
CA VAL A 5 -1.49 -5.25 1.38
C VAL A 5 -0.38 -5.48 0.34
N ARG A 6 -0.65 -5.02 -0.89
CA ARG A 6 0.28 -5.12 -2.03
C ARG A 6 0.69 -6.57 -2.33
N ILE A 7 -0.29 -7.41 -2.64
CA ILE A 7 -0.05 -8.80 -3.06
C ILE A 7 0.56 -8.81 -4.47
N ILE A 8 1.73 -9.41 -4.59
CA ILE A 8 2.48 -9.56 -5.83
C ILE A 8 2.39 -11.03 -6.26
N LYS A 9 1.81 -11.24 -7.44
CA LYS A 9 1.82 -12.55 -8.12
C LYS A 9 3.14 -12.70 -8.86
N LYS A 10 4.02 -13.56 -8.35
CA LYS A 10 5.30 -13.86 -8.99
C LYS A 10 5.28 -15.27 -9.58
N HIS A 11 5.53 -15.33 -10.88
CA HIS A 11 5.73 -16.59 -11.59
C HIS A 11 7.11 -17.15 -11.22
N LEU A 12 7.13 -18.33 -10.61
CA LEU A 12 8.34 -19.07 -10.31
C LEU A 12 8.64 -20.03 -11.46
N ARG A 13 9.90 -20.02 -11.91
CA ARG A 13 10.40 -21.05 -12.83
C ARG A 13 10.33 -22.41 -12.15
N LYS A 14 10.18 -23.45 -12.98
CA LYS A 14 10.19 -24.84 -12.54
C LYS A 14 11.46 -25.13 -11.74
N SER A 15 11.32 -25.73 -10.58
CA SER A 15 12.43 -26.17 -9.72
C SER A 15 12.12 -27.56 -9.18
N GLN A 16 13.08 -28.19 -8.51
CA GLN A 16 12.89 -29.52 -7.94
C GLN A 16 11.74 -29.55 -6.92
N ASP A 17 11.57 -28.48 -6.14
CA ASP A 17 10.45 -28.30 -5.21
C ASP A 17 9.13 -27.92 -5.90
N ASN A 18 9.19 -27.37 -7.13
CA ASN A 18 8.02 -26.91 -7.88
C ASN A 18 8.11 -27.38 -9.35
N PRO A 19 7.91 -28.68 -9.63
CA PRO A 19 8.16 -29.28 -10.94
C PRO A 19 7.26 -28.73 -12.05
N SER A 20 6.02 -28.36 -11.74
CA SER A 20 5.09 -27.72 -12.69
C SER A 20 5.27 -26.19 -12.80
N GLY A 21 6.15 -25.59 -11.98
CA GLY A 21 6.17 -24.15 -11.75
C GLY A 21 5.03 -23.73 -10.82
N LYS A 22 5.12 -22.54 -10.25
CA LYS A 22 4.11 -22.04 -9.30
C LYS A 22 3.91 -20.54 -9.47
N ILE A 23 2.66 -20.09 -9.36
CA ILE A 23 2.36 -18.68 -9.16
C ILE A 23 2.36 -18.47 -7.64
N ALA A 24 3.42 -17.85 -7.13
CA ALA A 24 3.53 -17.53 -5.71
C ALA A 24 2.93 -16.15 -5.46
N GLU A 25 2.03 -16.08 -4.49
CA GLU A 25 1.51 -14.82 -3.97
C GLU A 25 2.36 -14.41 -2.78
N ARG A 26 2.92 -13.20 -2.82
CA ARG A 26 3.75 -12.65 -1.74
C ARG A 26 3.41 -11.19 -1.50
N GLU A 27 3.53 -10.76 -0.27
CA GLU A 27 3.31 -9.37 0.11
C GLU A 27 4.50 -8.49 -0.29
N GLY A 28 4.19 -7.34 -0.85
CA GLY A 28 5.17 -6.34 -1.26
C GLY A 28 5.44 -5.29 -0.18
N PRO A 29 6.62 -4.62 -0.23
CA PRO A 29 6.91 -3.51 0.66
C PRO A 29 5.95 -2.35 0.43
N ILE A 30 5.59 -1.62 1.48
CA ILE A 30 4.84 -0.36 1.39
C ILE A 30 5.66 0.72 2.09
N HIS A 31 5.66 1.92 1.51
CA HIS A 31 6.37 3.05 2.09
C HIS A 31 5.68 3.54 3.37
N ILE A 32 6.46 3.90 4.38
CA ILE A 32 5.95 4.26 5.72
C ILE A 32 5.00 5.47 5.70
N SER A 33 5.20 6.42 4.78
CA SER A 33 4.33 7.60 4.64
C SER A 33 2.89 7.28 4.27
N ASN A 34 2.64 6.07 3.75
CA ASN A 34 1.33 5.65 3.24
C ASN A 34 0.56 4.78 4.25
N VAL A 35 1.09 4.62 5.46
CA VAL A 35 0.47 3.85 6.54
C VAL A 35 0.21 4.77 7.73
N LYS A 36 -0.88 4.53 8.46
CA LYS A 36 -1.21 5.24 9.69
C LYS A 36 -1.72 4.27 10.73
N LEU A 37 -1.26 4.41 11.97
CA LEU A 37 -1.80 3.66 13.11
C LEU A 37 -3.25 4.12 13.38
N ILE A 38 -4.14 3.16 13.57
CA ILE A 38 -5.53 3.42 13.96
C ILE A 38 -5.68 2.94 15.41
N GLU A 39 -6.11 3.81 16.31
CA GLU A 39 -6.54 3.42 17.66
C GLU A 39 -7.84 2.63 17.53
N ARG A 40 -7.92 1.46 18.19
CA ARG A 40 -9.00 0.47 18.01
C ARG A 40 -10.41 1.02 18.29
N GLU A 41 -10.52 2.19 18.92
CA GLU A 41 -11.78 2.81 19.31
C GLU A 41 -12.35 3.83 18.30
N LYS A 42 -11.53 4.41 17.41
CA LYS A 42 -12.01 5.46 16.50
C LYS A 42 -12.07 4.97 15.06
N LYS A 43 -13.14 4.22 14.79
CA LYS A 43 -13.67 4.00 13.45
C LYS A 43 -14.35 5.28 12.94
N THR A 44 -13.61 6.38 12.84
CA THR A 44 -14.10 7.62 12.24
C THR A 44 -13.41 7.82 10.91
N GLU A 45 -14.17 7.45 9.88
CA GLU A 45 -14.21 7.95 8.51
C GLU A 45 -13.08 8.90 8.08
N LYS A 46 -12.45 8.49 6.98
CA LYS A 46 -11.40 9.21 6.26
C LYS A 46 -11.83 10.66 5.98
N LYS A 47 -11.11 11.63 6.56
CA LYS A 47 -11.09 13.02 6.06
C LYS A 47 -10.54 13.03 4.62
N PRO A 48 -11.24 13.63 3.63
CA PRO A 48 -10.69 13.83 2.30
C PRO A 48 -9.58 14.90 2.33
N ALA A 49 -8.66 14.76 1.38
CA ALA A 49 -7.38 15.44 1.30
C ALA A 49 -7.49 16.98 1.28
N LYS A 50 -6.82 17.64 2.25
CA LYS A 50 -6.36 19.04 2.09
C LYS A 50 -5.25 19.10 1.04
N LYS A 51 -5.61 19.13 -0.25
CA LYS A 51 -4.68 19.42 -1.35
C LYS A 51 -5.12 20.53 -2.30
N SER A 52 -6.15 21.32 -1.97
CA SER A 52 -6.61 22.44 -2.82
C SER A 52 -6.39 23.86 -2.25
N LYS A 53 -5.83 24.04 -1.04
CA LYS A 53 -5.64 25.40 -0.47
C LYS A 53 -4.24 26.03 -0.60
N LYS A 54 -3.21 25.30 -1.03
CA LYS A 54 -1.85 25.88 -1.14
C LYS A 54 -1.56 26.57 -2.47
N GLU A 55 -2.42 26.41 -3.48
CA GLU A 55 -2.24 27.05 -4.79
C GLU A 55 -2.92 28.43 -4.88
N ALA A 56 -3.86 28.74 -3.98
CA ALA A 56 -4.53 30.05 -3.93
C ALA A 56 -3.72 31.12 -3.17
N GLU A 57 -2.87 30.75 -2.20
CA GLU A 57 -2.13 31.72 -1.38
C GLU A 57 -0.82 32.22 -2.03
N LYS A 58 -0.30 31.52 -3.05
CA LYS A 58 0.89 31.96 -3.80
C LYS A 58 0.58 32.84 -5.03
N LYS A 59 -0.69 33.05 -5.37
CA LYS A 59 -1.12 33.97 -6.45
C LYS A 59 -1.57 35.35 -5.94
N ALA A 60 -1.53 35.59 -4.64
CA ALA A 60 -1.97 36.84 -4.01
C ALA A 60 -0.85 37.56 -3.22
N ALA A 61 0.41 37.21 -3.45
CA ALA A 61 1.59 37.90 -2.91
C ALA A 61 2.49 38.35 -4.07
#